data_AF-L1IAM0-F1
#
_entry.id   AF-L1IAM0-F1
#
_cell.length_a   1.000
_cell.length_b   1.000
_cell.length_c   1.000
_cell.angle_alpha   90.00
_cell.angle_beta   90.00
_cell.angle_gamma   90.00
#
_symmetry.space_group_name_H-M   'P 1'
#
loop_
_entity.id
_entity.type
_entity.pdbx_description
1 polymer ?
#
loop_
_entity_poly.entity_id
_entity_poly.type
_entity_poly.pdbx_seq_one_letter_code
_entity_poly.pdbx_strand_id
1 'polypeptide(L)'
;MLTSMFMDMPYSIRSAFDAGLRAIEKIILGGKLAEFTAMRRLEVPVAAGPYSIERLKETMTWDTSTGYWIMDVDPQTMSRTRLEVSSGIATFMNVHPDEMLARVGNCDNPIPQSQLEFFGSITYEIAFMQSSKLVRNLRLVRRCPKGGKLLDPMLCRLTTIRERDSFGRMVRVMNILQRLTPSDYDQELMTKPTTCRPLLWVIGDQRNGDDLLQSANYDYLFSQSFRGMKETMEGQRSLLRLQREVSQIFKPFVDFAALQT
;
A
#
# COMPACT_ATOMS: atom_id res chain seq x y z
N MET A 1 8.08 -13.60 2.70
CA MET A 1 8.40 -12.14 2.72
C MET A 1 7.83 -11.45 3.96
N LEU A 2 6.52 -11.55 4.23
CA LEU A 2 5.88 -10.94 5.40
C LEU A 2 6.51 -11.40 6.73
N THR A 3 6.59 -12.71 6.96
CA THR A 3 7.16 -13.27 8.19
C THR A 3 8.60 -12.81 8.43
N SER A 4 9.45 -12.89 7.40
CA SER A 4 10.84 -12.43 7.50
C SER A 4 10.93 -10.93 7.76
N MET A 5 10.08 -10.11 7.12
CA MET A 5 10.05 -8.67 7.35
C MET A 5 9.75 -8.33 8.81
N PHE A 6 8.72 -8.91 9.41
CA PHE A 6 8.36 -8.65 10.81
C PHE A 6 9.36 -9.23 11.83
N MET A 7 10.05 -10.32 11.48
CA MET A 7 11.14 -10.86 12.31
C MET A 7 12.38 -9.98 12.27
N ASP A 8 12.72 -9.42 11.11
CA ASP A 8 13.88 -8.55 10.95
C ASP A 8 13.61 -7.10 11.41
N MET A 9 12.34 -6.68 11.52
CA MET A 9 11.92 -5.35 11.94
C MET A 9 12.40 -5.03 13.37
N PRO A 10 13.03 -3.85 13.59
CA PRO A 10 13.38 -3.40 14.94
C PRO A 10 12.16 -3.37 15.87
N TYR A 11 12.36 -3.82 17.12
CA TYR A 11 11.29 -3.87 18.12
C TYR A 11 10.58 -2.53 18.31
N SER A 12 11.30 -1.41 18.27
CA SER A 12 10.70 -0.08 18.44
C SER A 12 9.72 0.28 17.33
N ILE A 13 10.02 -0.07 16.08
CA ILE A 13 9.13 0.15 14.93
C ILE A 13 7.93 -0.80 15.03
N ARG A 14 8.19 -2.08 15.31
CA ARG A 14 7.13 -3.08 15.47
C ARG A 14 6.16 -2.72 16.59
N SER A 15 6.67 -2.32 17.74
CA SER A 15 5.86 -1.89 18.90
C SER A 15 4.99 -0.68 18.57
N ALA A 16 5.54 0.32 17.87
CA ALA A 16 4.76 1.48 17.41
C ALA A 16 3.64 1.08 16.42
N PHE A 17 3.94 0.19 15.48
CA PHE A 17 2.98 -0.33 14.51
C PHE A 17 1.88 -1.15 15.19
N ASP A 18 2.24 -2.07 16.09
CA ASP A 18 1.32 -2.94 16.83
C ASP A 18 0.41 -2.11 17.77
N ALA A 19 0.94 -1.07 18.41
CA ALA A 19 0.14 -0.15 19.22
C ALA A 19 -0.92 0.58 18.36
N GLY A 20 -0.53 1.02 17.16
CA GLY A 20 -1.44 1.60 16.18
C GLY A 20 -2.55 0.62 15.77
N LEU A 21 -2.18 -0.61 15.40
CA LEU A 21 -3.15 -1.65 15.02
C LEU A 21 -4.18 -1.92 16.12
N ARG A 22 -3.73 -2.12 17.36
CA ARG A 22 -4.62 -2.38 18.51
C ARG A 22 -5.55 -1.20 18.79
N ALA A 23 -5.05 0.03 18.67
CA ALA A 23 -5.86 1.22 18.83
C ALA A 23 -6.96 1.30 17.76
N ILE A 24 -6.60 1.07 16.51
CA ILE A 24 -7.54 1.03 15.36
C ILE A 24 -8.59 -0.06 15.56
N GLU A 25 -8.17 -1.26 15.95
CA GLU A 25 -9.08 -2.37 16.25
C GLU A 25 -10.08 -1.99 17.36
N LYS A 26 -9.60 -1.41 18.48
CA LYS A 26 -10.46 -0.95 19.58
C LYS A 26 -11.48 0.08 19.11
N ILE A 27 -11.07 1.04 18.26
CA ILE A 27 -11.96 2.08 17.71
C ILE A 27 -13.04 1.46 16.82
N ILE A 28 -12.67 0.53 15.95
CA ILE A 28 -13.59 -0.14 15.03
C ILE A 28 -14.58 -1.00 15.80
N LEU A 29 -14.10 -1.84 16.73
CA LEU A 29 -14.96 -2.69 17.57
C LEU A 29 -15.87 -1.87 18.50
N GLY A 30 -15.45 -0.66 18.89
CA GLY A 30 -16.28 0.29 19.64
C GLY A 30 -17.32 1.03 18.81
N GLY A 31 -17.43 0.77 17.50
CA GLY A 31 -18.37 1.45 16.61
C GLY A 31 -18.06 2.93 16.35
N LYS A 32 -16.82 3.36 16.60
CA LYS A 32 -16.38 4.78 16.53
C LYS A 32 -15.77 5.15 15.17
N LEU A 33 -16.43 4.74 14.08
CA LEU A 33 -15.94 4.93 12.71
C LEU A 33 -15.95 6.41 12.27
N ALA A 34 -16.87 7.22 12.81
CA ALA A 34 -16.92 8.64 12.53
C ALA A 34 -15.69 9.35 13.10
N GLU A 35 -15.34 9.06 14.35
CA GLU A 35 -14.17 9.57 15.04
C GLU A 35 -12.89 9.08 14.35
N PHE A 36 -12.84 7.81 13.93
CA PHE A 36 -11.75 7.28 13.13
C PHE A 36 -11.46 8.11 11.88
N THR A 37 -12.52 8.55 11.20
CA THR A 37 -12.42 9.36 9.99
C THR A 37 -11.92 10.77 10.31
N ALA A 38 -12.39 11.36 11.41
CA ALA A 38 -11.99 12.68 11.87
C ALA A 38 -10.54 12.76 12.38
N MET A 39 -9.98 11.67 12.91
CA MET A 39 -8.60 11.61 13.43
C MET A 39 -7.51 11.70 12.35
N ARG A 40 -7.89 11.77 11.07
CA ARG A 40 -6.95 11.89 9.96
C ARG A 40 -6.46 13.32 9.84
N ARG A 41 -5.13 13.52 9.85
CA ARG A 41 -4.53 14.80 9.45
C ARG A 41 -4.92 15.10 8.00
N LEU A 42 -5.46 16.30 7.83
CA LEU A 42 -5.91 16.95 6.60
C LEU A 42 -4.81 17.00 5.53
N GLU A 43 -4.75 16.07 4.56
CA GLU A 43 -3.95 16.31 3.33
C GLU A 43 -4.54 15.75 2.03
N VAL A 44 -5.59 14.91 2.07
CA VAL A 44 -6.24 14.45 0.83
C VAL A 44 -7.71 14.84 0.87
N PRO A 45 -8.18 15.73 -0.03
CA PRO A 45 -9.60 16.01 -0.18
C PRO A 45 -10.30 14.68 -0.47
N VAL A 46 -11.12 14.24 0.48
CA VAL A 46 -12.05 13.15 0.25
C VAL A 46 -13.03 13.69 -0.78
N ALA A 47 -12.90 13.29 -2.05
CA ALA A 47 -13.92 13.62 -3.03
C ALA A 47 -15.25 13.09 -2.48
N ALA A 48 -16.17 14.01 -2.21
CA ALA A 48 -17.42 13.72 -1.55
C ALA A 48 -18.33 12.96 -2.52
N GLY A 49 -18.55 11.68 -2.23
CA GLY A 49 -19.53 10.86 -2.94
C GLY A 49 -19.26 9.36 -2.77
N PRO A 50 -20.31 8.52 -2.76
CA PRO A 50 -20.14 7.09 -2.88
C PRO A 50 -19.50 6.78 -4.24
N TYR A 51 -18.30 6.20 -4.23
CA TYR A 51 -17.70 5.66 -5.43
C TYR A 51 -18.39 4.34 -5.77
N SER A 52 -19.21 4.33 -6.81
CA SER A 52 -19.68 3.09 -7.41
C SER A 52 -18.58 2.53 -8.30
N ILE A 53 -18.12 1.34 -7.97
CA ILE A 53 -17.08 0.64 -8.72
C ILE A 53 -17.60 0.29 -10.12
N GLU A 54 -18.89 -0.02 -10.27
CA GLU A 54 -19.54 -0.24 -11.57
C GLU A 54 -19.44 0.99 -12.46
N ARG A 55 -19.80 2.17 -11.94
CA ARG A 55 -19.70 3.42 -12.72
C ARG A 55 -18.25 3.73 -13.11
N LEU A 56 -17.29 3.41 -12.26
CA LEU A 56 -15.87 3.57 -12.58
C LEU A 56 -15.44 2.62 -13.70
N LYS A 57 -15.93 1.37 -13.71
CA LYS A 57 -15.66 0.42 -14.79
C LYS A 57 -16.17 0.92 -16.13
N GLU A 58 -17.34 1.56 -16.15
CA GLU A 58 -17.96 2.11 -17.36
C GLU A 58 -17.29 3.39 -17.87
N THR A 59 -16.69 4.18 -16.97
CA THR A 59 -16.15 5.52 -17.31
C THR A 59 -14.65 5.52 -17.55
N MET A 60 -13.90 4.53 -17.06
CA MET A 60 -12.45 4.47 -17.26
C MET A 60 -12.09 3.91 -18.64
N THR A 61 -11.17 4.58 -19.31
CA THR A 61 -10.51 4.06 -20.51
C THR A 61 -9.50 3.00 -20.12
N TRP A 62 -9.84 1.74 -20.37
CA TRP A 62 -8.95 0.59 -20.14
C TRP A 62 -8.00 0.43 -21.33
N ASP A 63 -6.74 0.83 -21.15
CA ASP A 63 -5.68 0.60 -22.12
C ASP A 63 -4.78 -0.58 -21.72
N THR A 64 -3.81 -0.92 -22.54
CA THR A 64 -2.82 -1.97 -22.23
C THR A 64 -1.87 -1.61 -21.09
N SER A 65 -1.87 -0.34 -20.64
CA SER A 65 -1.02 0.16 -19.55
C SER A 65 -1.72 0.12 -18.19
N THR A 66 -2.98 -0.31 -18.16
CA THR A 66 -3.83 -0.34 -16.97
C THR A 66 -4.38 -1.74 -16.72
N GLY A 67 -4.38 -2.15 -15.46
CA GLY A 67 -5.02 -3.38 -15.01
C GLY A 67 -5.71 -3.17 -13.67
N TYR A 68 -6.77 -3.91 -13.40
CA TYR A 68 -7.46 -3.89 -12.12
C TYR A 68 -7.78 -5.28 -11.57
N TRP A 69 -8.04 -5.34 -10.27
CA TRP A 69 -8.77 -6.43 -9.62
C TRP A 69 -9.79 -5.87 -8.62
N ILE A 70 -10.89 -6.60 -8.44
CA ILE A 70 -11.99 -6.23 -7.55
C ILE A 70 -12.24 -7.38 -6.58
N MET A 71 -12.40 -7.05 -5.31
CA MET A 71 -12.76 -7.99 -4.26
C MET A 71 -14.06 -7.56 -3.62
N ASP A 72 -15.05 -8.46 -3.60
CA ASP A 72 -16.24 -8.30 -2.75
C ASP A 72 -15.93 -8.93 -1.40
N VAL A 73 -16.36 -8.27 -0.34
CA VAL A 73 -16.07 -8.66 1.05
C VAL A 73 -17.39 -8.71 1.81
N ASP A 74 -17.58 -9.78 2.58
CA ASP A 74 -18.67 -9.87 3.54
C ASP A 74 -18.41 -8.85 4.68
N PRO A 75 -19.29 -7.87 4.90
CA PRO A 75 -19.05 -6.80 5.87
C PRO A 75 -19.14 -7.24 7.33
N GLN A 76 -19.61 -8.45 7.62
CA GLN A 76 -19.68 -9.00 8.97
C GLN A 76 -18.47 -9.87 9.28
N THR A 77 -18.10 -10.76 8.37
CA THR A 77 -16.99 -11.72 8.57
C THR A 77 -15.66 -11.20 8.03
N MET A 78 -15.67 -10.11 7.26
CA MET A 78 -14.54 -9.59 6.50
C MET A 78 -13.93 -10.62 5.54
N SER A 79 -14.66 -11.70 5.26
CA SER A 79 -14.22 -12.76 4.34
C SER A 79 -14.49 -12.32 2.91
N ARG A 80 -13.52 -12.60 2.01
CA ARG A 80 -13.70 -12.33 0.59
C ARG A 80 -14.73 -13.29 0.01
N THR A 81 -15.76 -12.76 -0.63
CA THR A 81 -16.87 -13.53 -1.23
C THR A 81 -16.75 -13.66 -2.74
N ARG A 82 -16.15 -12.66 -3.39
CA ARG A 82 -15.92 -12.66 -4.84
C ARG A 82 -14.58 -12.02 -5.19
N LEU A 83 -14.00 -12.48 -6.29
CA LEU A 83 -12.80 -11.91 -6.88
C LEU A 83 -12.99 -11.79 -8.40
N GLU A 84 -12.67 -10.62 -8.94
CA GLU A 84 -12.61 -10.34 -10.38
C GLU A 84 -11.21 -9.80 -10.71
N VAL A 85 -10.60 -10.27 -11.80
CA VAL A 85 -9.35 -9.71 -12.34
C VAL A 85 -9.58 -9.32 -13.79
N SER A 86 -9.04 -8.17 -14.19
CA SER A 86 -9.01 -7.78 -15.61
C SER A 86 -7.97 -8.59 -16.38
N SER A 87 -8.16 -8.74 -17.69
CA SER A 87 -7.09 -9.25 -18.56
C SER A 87 -5.85 -8.34 -18.53
N GLY A 88 -6.07 -7.02 -18.44
CA GLY A 88 -5.03 -6.00 -18.36
C GLY A 88 -4.06 -6.22 -17.19
N ILE A 89 -4.54 -6.60 -16.00
CA ILE A 89 -3.64 -6.82 -14.85
C ILE A 89 -2.74 -8.04 -15.04
N ALA A 90 -3.22 -9.09 -15.71
CA ALA A 90 -2.42 -10.27 -16.01
C ALA A 90 -1.29 -9.93 -17.00
N THR A 91 -1.62 -9.19 -18.06
CA THR A 91 -0.63 -8.65 -19.02
C THR A 91 0.36 -7.72 -18.32
N PHE A 92 -0.13 -6.81 -17.47
CA PHE A 92 0.69 -5.87 -16.71
C PHE A 92 1.71 -6.60 -15.83
N MET A 93 1.27 -7.64 -15.13
CA MET A 93 2.11 -8.45 -14.23
C MET A 93 2.93 -9.52 -14.97
N ASN A 94 2.74 -9.68 -16.28
CA ASN A 94 3.38 -10.69 -17.12
C ASN A 94 3.16 -12.13 -16.60
N VAL A 95 1.91 -12.46 -16.26
CA VAL A 95 1.48 -13.77 -15.77
C VAL A 95 0.23 -14.23 -16.52
N HIS A 96 -0.08 -15.53 -16.46
CA HIS A 96 -1.35 -16.03 -17.00
C HIS A 96 -2.54 -15.47 -16.18
N PRO A 97 -3.70 -15.16 -16.80
CA PRO A 97 -4.88 -14.66 -16.06
C PRO A 97 -5.30 -15.56 -14.89
N ASP A 98 -5.29 -16.88 -15.07
CA ASP A 98 -5.63 -17.83 -13.99
C ASP A 98 -4.60 -17.81 -12.85
N GLU A 99 -3.32 -17.62 -13.18
CA GLU A 99 -2.26 -17.47 -12.17
C GLU A 99 -2.45 -16.15 -11.40
N MET A 100 -2.81 -15.06 -12.10
CA MET A 100 -3.12 -13.79 -11.45
C MET A 100 -4.33 -13.94 -10.51
N LEU A 101 -5.40 -14.58 -10.98
CA LEU A 101 -6.59 -14.84 -10.18
C LEU A 101 -6.26 -15.69 -8.95
N ALA A 102 -5.47 -16.76 -9.12
CA ALA A 102 -5.04 -17.63 -8.03
C ALA A 102 -4.18 -16.88 -7.01
N ARG A 103 -3.23 -16.03 -7.45
CA ARG A 103 -2.38 -15.24 -6.55
C ARG A 103 -3.20 -14.25 -5.73
N VAL A 104 -4.06 -13.47 -6.38
CA VAL A 104 -4.95 -12.53 -5.67
C VAL A 104 -5.91 -13.32 -4.77
N GLY A 105 -6.38 -14.49 -5.23
CA GLY A 105 -7.15 -15.46 -4.49
C GLY A 105 -6.48 -15.93 -3.20
N ASN A 106 -5.22 -16.31 -3.25
CA ASN A 106 -4.52 -16.83 -2.08
C ASN A 106 -3.94 -15.74 -1.17
N CYS A 107 -4.26 -14.47 -1.43
CA CYS A 107 -3.62 -13.33 -0.77
C CYS A 107 -2.09 -13.35 -0.93
N ASP A 108 -1.59 -14.01 -1.97
CA ASP A 108 -0.18 -13.93 -2.35
C ASP A 108 0.09 -12.50 -2.79
N ASN A 109 1.12 -11.87 -2.23
CA ASN A 109 1.41 -10.46 -2.45
C ASN A 109 1.39 -10.14 -3.97
N PRO A 110 0.33 -9.49 -4.48
CA PRO A 110 0.14 -9.37 -5.92
C PRO A 110 1.12 -8.36 -6.52
N ILE A 111 1.80 -7.59 -5.66
CA ILE A 111 2.67 -6.48 -6.02
C ILE A 111 4.09 -6.76 -5.48
N PRO A 112 5.03 -7.20 -6.34
CA PRO A 112 6.39 -7.50 -5.90
C PRO A 112 7.17 -6.21 -5.61
N GLN A 113 7.37 -5.92 -4.33
CA GLN A 113 8.08 -4.74 -3.82
C GLN A 113 9.20 -5.15 -2.87
N SER A 114 10.10 -4.21 -2.54
CA SER A 114 11.03 -4.41 -1.43
C SER A 114 10.29 -4.48 -0.09
N GLN A 115 10.96 -4.97 0.96
CA GLN A 115 10.34 -5.05 2.29
C GLN A 115 9.95 -3.68 2.83
N LEU A 116 10.79 -2.66 2.64
CA LEU A 116 10.51 -1.31 3.13
C LEU A 116 9.39 -0.63 2.34
N GLU A 117 9.33 -0.80 1.02
CA GLU A 117 8.22 -0.31 0.19
C GLU A 117 6.89 -0.96 0.57
N PHE A 118 6.92 -2.28 0.79
CA PHE A 118 5.76 -3.02 1.24
C PHE A 118 5.31 -2.53 2.63
N PHE A 119 6.23 -2.39 3.59
CA PHE A 119 5.93 -1.87 4.93
C PHE A 119 5.30 -0.47 4.86
N GLY A 120 5.92 0.45 4.11
CA GLY A 120 5.39 1.79 3.91
C GLY A 120 3.98 1.78 3.31
N SER A 121 3.76 0.95 2.30
CA SER A 121 2.47 0.80 1.64
C SER A 121 1.37 0.28 2.57
N ILE A 122 1.66 -0.70 3.43
CA ILE A 122 0.68 -1.23 4.39
C ILE A 122 0.40 -0.25 5.52
N THR A 123 1.43 0.41 6.07
CA THR A 123 1.26 1.42 7.13
C THR A 123 0.40 2.57 6.65
N TYR A 124 0.67 3.04 5.43
CA TYR A 124 -0.14 4.05 4.77
C TYR A 124 -1.57 3.55 4.54
N GLU A 125 -1.75 2.33 4.04
CA GLU A 125 -3.08 1.76 3.81
C GLU A 125 -3.93 1.67 5.08
N ILE A 126 -3.35 1.21 6.19
CA ILE A 126 -4.02 1.08 7.49
C ILE A 126 -4.41 2.46 8.01
N ALA A 127 -3.47 3.41 8.03
CA ALA A 127 -3.75 4.79 8.45
C ALA A 127 -4.86 5.43 7.60
N PHE A 128 -4.93 5.07 6.31
CA PHE A 128 -5.92 5.59 5.36
C PHE A 128 -7.06 4.61 5.03
N MET A 129 -7.34 3.61 5.88
CA MET A 129 -8.34 2.55 5.57
C MET A 129 -9.78 3.04 5.35
N GLN A 130 -10.20 4.14 6.00
CA GLN A 130 -11.53 4.74 5.78
C GLN A 130 -11.60 5.67 4.56
N SER A 131 -10.49 5.87 3.84
CA SER A 131 -10.54 6.61 2.59
C SER A 131 -11.27 5.78 1.55
N SER A 132 -12.20 6.42 0.84
CA SER A 132 -12.88 5.84 -0.32
C SER A 132 -11.96 5.71 -1.52
N LYS A 133 -10.93 6.56 -1.61
CA LYS A 133 -9.89 6.51 -2.63
C LYS A 133 -8.51 6.71 -2.00
N LEU A 134 -7.56 5.87 -2.36
CA LEU A 134 -6.17 5.94 -1.93
C LEU A 134 -5.28 5.79 -3.16
N VAL A 135 -4.32 6.70 -3.34
CA VAL A 135 -3.38 6.67 -4.48
C VAL A 135 -1.96 6.53 -3.95
N ARG A 136 -1.20 5.60 -4.53
CA ARG A 136 0.19 5.31 -4.19
C ARG A 136 1.00 5.13 -5.46
N ASN A 137 2.07 5.88 -5.62
CA ASN A 137 3.02 5.70 -6.72
C ASN A 137 4.17 4.81 -6.21
N LEU A 138 4.37 3.67 -6.85
CA LEU A 138 5.16 2.55 -6.34
C LEU A 138 6.12 2.06 -7.42
N ARG A 139 7.22 1.45 -6.99
CA ARG A 139 8.07 0.64 -7.85
C ARG A 139 7.73 -0.83 -7.67
N LEU A 140 7.62 -1.56 -8.77
CA LEU A 140 7.41 -3.01 -8.77
C LEU A 140 8.59 -3.67 -9.47
N VAL A 141 8.89 -4.92 -9.10
CA VAL A 141 9.92 -5.72 -9.78
C VAL A 141 9.31 -7.03 -10.26
N ARG A 142 9.05 -7.14 -11.57
CA ARG A 142 8.48 -8.36 -12.16
C ARG A 142 9.49 -9.51 -12.14
N ARG A 143 8.99 -10.71 -11.84
CA ARG A 143 9.75 -11.95 -11.99
C ARG A 143 9.56 -12.50 -13.39
N CYS A 144 10.63 -13.02 -13.97
CA CYS A 144 10.57 -13.81 -15.19
C CYS A 144 9.77 -15.09 -14.95
N PRO A 145 8.72 -15.37 -15.74
CA PRO A 145 7.97 -16.62 -15.65
C PRO A 145 8.85 -17.86 -15.90
N LYS A 146 9.82 -17.76 -16.82
CA LYS A 146 10.65 -18.90 -17.26
C LYS A 146 11.91 -19.15 -16.43
N GLY A 147 12.31 -18.22 -15.56
CA GLY A 147 13.60 -18.33 -14.86
C GLY A 147 13.64 -17.74 -13.46
N GLY A 148 12.52 -17.22 -12.94
CA GLY A 148 12.42 -16.65 -11.58
C GLY A 148 13.26 -15.38 -11.34
N LYS A 149 14.15 -15.02 -12.27
CA LYS A 149 15.00 -13.82 -12.22
C LYS A 149 14.15 -12.54 -12.21
N LEU A 150 14.56 -11.56 -11.41
CA LEU A 150 13.99 -10.21 -11.42
C LEU A 150 14.42 -9.55 -12.74
N LEU A 151 13.47 -9.27 -13.62
CA LEU A 151 13.81 -8.85 -14.99
C LEU A 151 13.39 -7.44 -15.33
N ASP A 152 12.29 -6.94 -14.75
CA ASP A 152 11.70 -5.71 -15.26
C ASP A 152 11.13 -4.86 -14.13
N PRO A 153 11.93 -3.91 -13.61
CA PRO A 153 11.41 -2.91 -12.70
C PRO A 153 10.51 -1.95 -13.45
N MET A 154 9.43 -1.54 -12.80
CA MET A 154 8.52 -0.55 -13.36
C MET A 154 7.99 0.37 -12.28
N LEU A 155 7.61 1.57 -12.70
CA LEU A 155 6.86 2.51 -11.88
C LEU A 155 5.38 2.35 -12.20
N CYS A 156 4.57 2.36 -11.15
CA CYS A 156 3.13 2.24 -11.29
C CYS A 156 2.39 3.13 -10.29
N ARG A 157 1.19 3.55 -10.65
CA ARG A 157 0.21 4.13 -9.74
C ARG A 157 -0.79 3.06 -9.34
N LEU A 158 -0.82 2.75 -8.05
CA LEU A 158 -1.85 1.93 -7.43
C LEU A 158 -2.95 2.85 -6.88
N THR A 159 -4.12 2.80 -7.48
CA THR A 159 -5.32 3.46 -6.98
C THR A 159 -6.25 2.42 -6.35
N THR A 160 -6.44 2.50 -5.04
CA THR A 160 -7.39 1.67 -4.30
C THR A 160 -8.67 2.45 -4.08
N ILE A 161 -9.79 1.90 -4.50
CA ILE A 161 -11.13 2.46 -4.35
C ILE A 161 -11.94 1.52 -3.47
N ARG A 162 -12.63 2.05 -2.47
CA ARG A 162 -13.37 1.29 -1.47
C ARG A 162 -14.81 1.75 -1.45
N GLU A 163 -15.70 0.82 -1.74
CA GLU A 163 -17.14 0.98 -1.61
C GLU A 163 -17.58 0.50 -0.22
N ARG A 164 -18.48 1.26 0.40
CA ARG A 164 -18.99 1.00 1.74
C ARG A 164 -20.50 0.95 1.73
N ASP A 165 -21.06 0.15 2.63
CA ASP A 165 -22.49 0.15 2.91
C ASP A 165 -22.92 1.39 3.71
N SER A 166 -24.21 1.48 4.00
CA SER A 166 -24.80 2.56 4.81
C SER A 166 -24.27 2.64 6.25
N PHE A 167 -23.61 1.59 6.74
CA PHE A 167 -23.00 1.52 8.07
C PHE A 167 -21.50 1.86 8.03
N GLY A 168 -20.96 2.23 6.86
CA GLY A 168 -19.54 2.53 6.69
C GLY A 168 -18.64 1.30 6.64
N ARG A 169 -19.20 0.09 6.52
CA ARG A 169 -18.44 -1.16 6.40
C ARG A 169 -18.05 -1.38 4.95
N MET A 170 -16.83 -1.86 4.73
CA MET A 170 -16.30 -2.10 3.39
C MET A 170 -16.99 -3.34 2.78
N VAL A 171 -17.63 -3.15 1.63
CA VAL A 171 -18.31 -4.23 0.90
C VAL A 171 -17.57 -4.61 -0.38
N ARG A 172 -16.79 -3.67 -0.93
CA ARG A 172 -16.03 -3.91 -2.15
C ARG A 172 -14.77 -3.06 -2.21
N VAL A 173 -13.71 -3.63 -2.77
CA VAL A 173 -12.44 -2.96 -3.02
C VAL A 173 -12.03 -3.17 -4.46
N MET A 174 -11.81 -2.08 -5.20
CA MET A 174 -11.18 -2.10 -6.51
C MET A 174 -9.75 -1.58 -6.38
N ASN A 175 -8.79 -2.30 -6.92
CA ASN A 175 -7.42 -1.84 -7.04
C ASN A 175 -7.09 -1.71 -8.52
N ILE A 176 -6.59 -0.54 -8.91
CA ILE A 176 -6.24 -0.20 -10.27
C ILE A 176 -4.74 0.08 -10.29
N LEU A 177 -4.05 -0.60 -11.18
CA LEU A 177 -2.62 -0.46 -11.41
C LEU A 177 -2.42 0.17 -12.79
N GLN A 178 -1.78 1.32 -12.82
CA GLN A 178 -1.48 2.06 -14.04
C GLN A 178 0.03 2.22 -14.18
N ARG A 179 0.59 2.04 -15.37
CA ARG A 179 2.03 2.26 -15.60
C ARG A 179 2.33 3.76 -15.55
N LEU A 180 3.46 4.10 -14.94
CA LEU A 180 3.98 5.47 -14.94
C LEU A 180 5.27 5.53 -15.76
N THR A 181 5.49 6.67 -16.41
CA THR A 181 6.83 7.04 -16.89
C THR A 181 7.66 7.61 -15.73
N PRO A 182 9.00 7.67 -15.84
CA PRO A 182 9.84 8.38 -14.87
C PRO A 182 9.39 9.83 -14.65
N SER A 183 9.06 10.55 -15.74
CA SER A 183 8.56 11.92 -15.67
C SER A 183 7.26 12.06 -14.89
N ASP A 184 6.30 11.14 -15.07
CA ASP A 184 5.05 11.16 -14.31
C ASP A 184 5.31 10.95 -12.82
N TYR A 185 6.22 10.02 -12.49
CA TYR A 185 6.60 9.75 -11.12
C TYR A 185 7.29 10.96 -10.48
N ASP A 186 8.22 11.60 -11.18
CA ASP A 186 8.96 12.76 -10.67
C ASP A 186 8.04 13.96 -10.44
N GLN A 187 7.07 14.18 -11.32
CA GLN A 187 6.04 15.21 -11.13
C GLN A 187 5.22 14.96 -9.86
N GLU A 188 4.80 13.71 -9.61
CA GLU A 188 4.11 13.34 -8.38
C GLU A 188 5.00 13.43 -7.14
N LEU A 189 6.29 13.08 -7.26
CA LEU A 189 7.25 13.22 -6.16
C LEU A 189 7.39 14.68 -5.73
N MET A 190 7.42 15.61 -6.69
CA MET A 190 7.51 17.04 -6.42
C MET A 190 6.23 17.63 -5.83
N THR A 191 5.05 17.15 -6.26
CA THR A 191 3.76 17.74 -5.87
C THR A 191 3.08 17.06 -4.68
N LYS A 192 3.24 15.74 -4.54
CA LYS A 192 2.63 14.89 -3.51
C LYS A 192 3.58 13.77 -3.06
N PRO A 193 4.74 14.13 -2.45
CA PRO A 193 5.77 13.17 -2.06
C PRO A 193 5.27 12.06 -1.13
N THR A 194 4.25 12.35 -0.31
CA THR A 194 3.65 11.37 0.63
C THR A 194 2.97 10.20 -0.08
N THR A 195 2.58 10.36 -1.35
CA THR A 195 1.98 9.29 -2.17
C THR A 195 3.02 8.46 -2.90
N CYS A 196 4.24 8.99 -3.07
CA CYS A 196 5.34 8.32 -3.77
C CYS A 196 6.15 7.49 -2.78
N ARG A 197 6.02 6.15 -2.87
CA ARG A 197 6.67 5.17 -1.99
C ARG A 197 6.53 5.59 -0.51
N PRO A 198 5.31 5.50 0.06
CA PRO A 198 5.01 6.05 1.38
C PRO A 198 6.03 5.63 2.45
N LEU A 199 6.41 6.55 3.33
CA LEU A 199 7.46 6.44 4.36
C LEU A 199 8.92 6.38 3.87
N LEU A 200 9.19 6.16 2.58
CA LEU A 200 10.58 6.07 2.09
C LEU A 200 11.26 7.45 2.12
N TRP A 201 10.49 8.53 1.91
CA TRP A 201 11.00 9.89 2.02
C TRP A 201 11.56 10.22 3.42
N VAL A 202 10.97 9.64 4.48
CA VAL A 202 11.42 9.86 5.88
C VAL A 202 12.79 9.27 6.17
N ILE A 203 13.11 8.16 5.50
CA ILE A 203 14.43 7.53 5.61
C ILE A 203 15.47 8.18 4.68
N GLY A 204 15.11 9.27 4.00
CA GLY A 204 15.98 10.03 3.11
C GLY A 204 16.02 9.52 1.67
N ASP A 205 15.13 8.61 1.29
CA ASP A 205 15.05 8.11 -0.09
C ASP A 205 14.19 9.06 -0.95
N GLN A 206 14.87 9.95 -1.69
CA GLN A 206 14.27 10.97 -2.57
C GLN A 206 14.62 10.74 -4.04
N ARG A 207 14.95 9.49 -4.40
CA ARG A 207 15.35 9.15 -5.77
C ARG A 207 14.23 9.40 -6.77
N ASN A 208 14.62 9.90 -7.94
CA ASN A 208 13.74 10.10 -9.08
C ASN A 208 13.35 8.76 -9.73
N GLY A 209 12.46 8.80 -10.72
CA GLY A 209 11.95 7.63 -11.41
C GLY A 209 13.04 6.79 -12.07
N ASP A 210 14.00 7.41 -12.75
CA ASP A 210 15.08 6.71 -13.44
C ASP A 210 16.03 6.01 -12.45
N ASP A 211 16.43 6.70 -11.39
CA ASP A 211 17.26 6.14 -10.31
C ASP A 211 16.59 4.91 -9.68
N LEU A 212 15.27 4.99 -9.46
CA LEU A 212 14.50 3.89 -8.88
C LEU A 212 14.45 2.67 -9.79
N LEU A 213 14.34 2.86 -11.10
CA LEU A 213 14.36 1.77 -12.07
C LEU A 213 15.75 1.13 -12.15
N GLN A 214 16.81 1.93 -12.17
CA GLN A 214 18.18 1.45 -12.25
C GLN A 214 18.61 0.66 -11.00
N SER A 215 18.20 1.11 -9.80
CA SER A 215 18.59 0.48 -8.53
C SER A 215 17.71 -0.69 -8.12
N ALA A 216 16.64 -1.00 -8.87
CA ALA A 216 15.56 -1.87 -8.41
C ALA A 216 15.99 -3.27 -7.99
N ASN A 217 16.85 -3.91 -8.79
CA ASN A 217 17.33 -5.26 -8.51
C ASN A 217 18.21 -5.30 -7.24
N TYR A 218 19.08 -4.31 -7.08
CA TYR A 218 19.93 -4.19 -5.90
C TYR A 218 19.09 -3.92 -4.64
N ASP A 219 18.11 -3.04 -4.75
CA ASP A 219 17.24 -2.69 -3.65
C ASP A 219 16.37 -3.86 -3.18
N TYR A 220 15.79 -4.59 -4.12
CA TYR A 220 14.93 -5.74 -3.82
C TYR A 220 15.70 -6.87 -3.13
N LEU A 221 16.95 -7.09 -3.52
CA LEU A 221 17.76 -8.20 -3.01
C LEU A 221 18.56 -7.86 -1.75
N PHE A 222 18.99 -6.61 -1.60
CA PHE A 222 20.03 -6.25 -0.62
C PHE A 222 19.66 -5.03 0.24
N SER A 223 19.38 -3.88 -0.37
CA SER A 223 19.40 -2.61 0.36
C SER A 223 18.09 -2.26 1.10
N GLN A 224 16.93 -2.63 0.56
CA GLN A 224 15.63 -2.22 1.10
C GLN A 224 14.98 -3.31 1.96
N SER A 225 15.74 -3.75 2.96
CA SER A 225 15.30 -4.70 3.98
C SER A 225 15.59 -4.15 5.38
N PHE A 226 14.76 -4.51 6.37
CA PHE A 226 15.04 -4.16 7.76
C PHE A 226 16.36 -4.77 8.24
N ARG A 227 16.72 -5.95 7.72
CA ARG A 227 18.01 -6.60 8.00
C ARG A 227 19.18 -5.74 7.52
N GLY A 228 19.22 -5.38 6.24
CA GLY A 228 20.31 -4.57 5.68
C GLY A 228 20.43 -3.21 6.35
N MET A 229 19.31 -2.58 6.71
CA MET A 229 19.32 -1.29 7.43
C MET A 229 19.91 -1.39 8.84
N LYS A 230 19.91 -2.55 9.49
CA LYS A 230 20.53 -2.73 10.82
C LYS A 230 22.05 -2.83 10.76
N GLU A 231 22.60 -3.19 9.61
CA GLU A 231 24.03 -3.48 9.44
C GLU A 231 24.89 -2.21 9.37
N THR A 232 24.30 -1.05 9.06
CA THR A 232 25.03 0.21 8.90
C THR A 232 24.54 1.29 9.87
N MET A 233 25.43 2.20 10.27
CA MET A 233 25.06 3.34 11.13
C MET A 233 24.02 4.26 10.46
N GLU A 234 24.15 4.47 9.16
CA GLU A 234 23.18 5.26 8.38
C GLU A 234 21.81 4.59 8.37
N GLY A 235 21.77 3.28 8.10
CA GLY A 235 20.53 2.50 8.13
C GLY A 235 19.86 2.55 9.50
N GLN A 236 20.61 2.44 10.60
CA GLN A 236 20.08 2.57 11.95
C GLN A 236 19.48 3.97 12.22
N ARG A 237 20.14 5.05 11.78
CA ARG A 237 19.58 6.42 11.87
C ARG A 237 18.29 6.55 11.07
N SER A 238 18.23 5.95 9.89
CA SER A 238 17.03 5.88 9.07
C SER A 238 15.90 5.10 9.75
N LEU A 239 16.19 3.98 10.41
CA LEU A 239 15.21 3.23 11.20
C LEU A 239 14.66 4.04 12.38
N LEU A 240 15.47 4.88 13.04
CA LEU A 240 14.99 5.79 14.08
C LEU A 240 14.04 6.85 13.52
N ARG A 241 14.31 7.39 12.32
CA ARG A 241 13.39 8.32 11.64
C ARG A 241 12.07 7.62 11.29
N LEU A 242 12.16 6.41 10.72
CA LEU A 242 10.99 5.59 10.38
C LEU A 242 10.14 5.28 11.62
N GLN A 243 10.75 4.92 12.75
CA GLN A 243 10.05 4.70 14.01
C GLN A 243 9.23 5.92 14.43
N ARG A 244 9.85 7.11 14.43
CA ARG A 244 9.18 8.35 14.82
C ARG A 244 7.98 8.63 13.92
N GLU A 245 8.13 8.44 12.62
CA GLU A 245 7.03 8.65 11.67
C GLU A 245 5.88 7.67 11.90
N VAL A 246 6.19 6.37 12.06
CA VAL A 246 5.17 5.35 12.36
C VAL A 246 4.41 5.71 13.65
N SER A 247 5.12 6.12 14.70
CA SER A 247 4.49 6.60 15.92
C SER A 247 3.63 7.83 15.69
N GLN A 248 4.07 8.80 14.89
CA GLN A 248 3.30 10.02 14.60
C GLN A 248 2.04 9.75 13.78
N ILE A 249 2.12 8.87 12.78
CA ILE A 249 0.98 8.45 11.96
C ILE A 249 -0.09 7.80 12.83
N PHE A 250 0.31 6.93 13.76
CA PHE A 250 -0.65 6.22 14.60
C PHE A 250 -1.06 6.97 15.88
N LYS A 251 -0.34 8.03 16.26
CA LYS A 251 -0.57 8.78 17.50
C LYS A 251 -2.03 9.19 17.70
N PRO A 252 -2.76 9.76 16.71
CA PRO A 252 -4.15 10.15 16.90
C PRO A 252 -5.04 8.99 17.35
N PHE A 253 -4.86 7.81 16.75
CA PHE A 253 -5.64 6.62 17.09
C PHE A 253 -5.30 6.10 18.49
N VAL A 254 -4.00 6.04 18.81
CA VAL A 254 -3.51 5.58 20.12
C VAL A 254 -4.00 6.48 21.24
N ASP A 255 -3.86 7.80 21.07
CA ASP A 255 -4.31 8.79 22.06
C ASP A 255 -5.82 8.68 22.28
N PHE A 256 -6.62 8.56 21.22
CA PHE A 256 -8.07 8.40 21.33
C PHE A 256 -8.46 7.09 22.03
N ALA A 257 -7.84 5.97 21.65
CA ALA A 257 -8.12 4.67 22.24
C ALA A 257 -7.80 4.61 23.75
N ALA A 258 -6.79 5.37 24.19
CA ALA A 258 -6.41 5.50 25.60
C ALA A 258 -7.40 6.34 26.43
N LEU A 259 -8.16 7.25 25.81
CA LEU A 259 -9.22 8.02 26.48
C LEU A 259 -10.52 7.21 26.66
N GLN A 260 -10.63 6.05 26.03
CA GLN A 260 -11.77 5.14 26.09
C GLN A 260 -11.55 3.99 27.09
N THR A 261 -10.62 4.13 28.04
CA THR A 261 -10.43 3.22 29.19
C THR A 261 -10.79 3.96 30.46
#